data_AF-A0A255XUZ8-F1
#
_entry.id   AF-A0A255XUZ8-F1
#
_cell.length_a   1.000
_cell.length_b   1.000
_cell.length_c   1.000
_cell.angle_alpha   90.00
_cell.angle_beta   90.00
_cell.angle_gamma   90.00
#
_symmetry.space_group_name_H-M   'P 1'
#
loop_
_entity.id
_entity.type
_entity.pdbx_description
1 polymer ?
#
loop_
_entity_poly.entity_id
_entity_poly.type
_entity_poly.pdbx_seq_one_letter_code
_entity_poly.pdbx_strand_id
1 'polypeptide(L)'
;MTLEALQTQLLPAILDEVPFDGWTDRCLAHAAKLAGLTQVDLLRAFPGGAIDVLAYWNRALDRSAADAIAASPELKVREKITLGVRTRLEAAAPHKEAVRRGLGLLALPGHAATGARLLAGTMNALWYAAGDRATDFNYYTKRGLLAGVYLATLLYWLDDDSEGSAATWAFLDKRIADAMRLPTLVAPLRAGVKTLLTPPFLRRQAPGPV
;
A
#
# COMPACT_ATOMS: atom_id res chain seq x y z
N MET A 1 4.58 30.10 7.10
CA MET A 1 3.83 28.83 7.03
C MET A 1 4.81 27.67 7.12
N THR A 2 4.52 26.62 7.88
CA THR A 2 5.38 25.43 7.95
C THR A 2 5.30 24.62 6.66
N LEU A 3 6.28 23.75 6.41
CA LEU A 3 6.28 22.85 5.25
C LEU A 3 5.04 21.95 5.23
N GLU A 4 4.67 21.40 6.37
CA GLU A 4 3.50 20.52 6.49
C GLU A 4 2.18 21.27 6.24
N ALA A 5 2.06 22.51 6.71
CA ALA A 5 0.89 23.34 6.44
C ALA A 5 0.75 23.65 4.93
N LEU A 6 1.87 23.88 4.23
CA LEU A 6 1.89 24.03 2.78
C LEU A 6 1.40 22.77 2.05
N GLN A 7 1.96 21.61 2.40
CA GLN A 7 1.59 20.34 1.77
C GLN A 7 0.11 20.02 1.99
N THR A 8 -0.38 20.29 3.21
CA THR A 8 -1.79 20.10 3.58
C THR A 8 -2.72 21.03 2.80
N GLN A 9 -2.34 22.29 2.62
CA GLN A 9 -3.13 23.25 1.86
C GLN A 9 -3.16 22.93 0.36
N LEU A 10 -2.05 22.48 -0.22
CA LEU A 10 -1.93 22.18 -1.65
C LEU A 10 -2.65 20.90 -2.05
N LEU A 11 -2.66 19.88 -1.19
CA LEU A 11 -3.10 18.54 -1.56
C LEU A 11 -4.53 18.50 -2.12
N PRO A 12 -5.57 19.08 -1.48
CA PRO A 12 -6.94 19.01 -1.99
C PRO A 12 -7.06 19.63 -3.39
N ALA A 13 -6.50 20.82 -3.58
CA ALA A 13 -6.53 21.51 -4.88
C ALA A 13 -5.85 20.69 -5.98
N ILE A 14 -4.75 20.00 -5.67
CA ILE A 14 -4.09 19.13 -6.64
C ILE A 14 -4.97 17.91 -6.97
N LEU A 15 -5.56 17.27 -5.96
CA LEU A 15 -6.40 16.08 -6.16
C LEU A 15 -7.68 16.37 -6.96
N ASP A 16 -8.21 17.59 -6.88
CA ASP A 16 -9.35 18.05 -7.67
C ASP A 16 -8.97 18.31 -9.14
N GLU A 17 -7.73 18.73 -9.41
CA GLU A 17 -7.25 19.08 -10.76
C GLU A 17 -6.70 17.87 -11.54
N VAL A 18 -6.10 16.89 -10.85
CA VAL A 18 -5.49 15.70 -11.47
C VAL A 18 -6.43 14.91 -12.40
N PRO A 19 -7.74 14.73 -12.11
CA PRO A 19 -8.67 14.07 -13.02
C PRO A 19 -8.72 14.69 -14.42
N PHE A 20 -8.39 15.97 -14.57
CA PHE A 20 -8.39 16.66 -15.85
C PHE A 20 -7.02 16.57 -16.52
N ASP A 21 -6.00 17.15 -15.90
CA ASP A 21 -4.68 17.35 -16.50
C ASP A 21 -3.66 16.25 -16.14
N GLY A 22 -4.02 15.35 -15.25
CA GLY A 22 -3.16 14.28 -14.77
C GLY A 22 -2.06 14.77 -13.83
N TRP A 23 -1.18 13.85 -13.46
CA TRP A 23 -0.06 14.11 -12.57
C TRP A 23 1.09 14.80 -13.31
N THR A 24 0.91 16.09 -13.62
CA THR A 24 1.86 16.92 -14.40
C THR A 24 2.24 18.20 -13.67
N ASP A 25 3.42 18.75 -13.98
CA ASP A 25 3.86 20.03 -13.38
C ASP A 25 2.91 21.19 -13.72
N ARG A 26 2.28 21.14 -14.90
CA ARG A 26 1.24 22.10 -15.30
C ARG A 26 0.02 22.01 -14.37
N CYS A 27 -0.47 20.80 -14.13
CA CYS A 27 -1.58 20.56 -13.20
C CYS A 27 -1.26 21.07 -11.80
N LEU A 28 -0.08 20.75 -11.28
CA LEU A 28 0.35 21.18 -9.95
C LEU A 28 0.47 22.71 -9.85
N ALA A 29 1.04 23.36 -10.86
CA ALA A 29 1.15 24.83 -10.91
C ALA A 29 -0.23 25.50 -10.98
N HIS A 30 -1.16 24.92 -11.75
CA HIS A 30 -2.54 25.40 -11.83
C HIS A 30 -3.26 25.26 -10.48
N ALA A 31 -3.19 24.09 -9.85
CA ALA A 31 -3.75 23.82 -8.53
C ALA A 31 -3.18 24.76 -7.45
N ALA A 32 -1.86 25.01 -7.47
CA ALA A 32 -1.23 25.94 -6.54
C ALA A 32 -1.82 27.35 -6.68
N LYS A 33 -2.01 27.83 -7.92
CA LYS A 33 -2.63 29.14 -8.18
C LYS A 33 -4.07 29.20 -7.67
N LEU A 34 -4.87 28.15 -7.87
CA LEU A 34 -6.23 28.06 -7.34
C LEU A 34 -6.27 28.08 -5.81
N ALA A 35 -5.27 27.48 -5.16
CA ALA A 35 -5.09 27.49 -3.70
C ALA A 35 -4.52 28.82 -3.15
N GLY A 36 -4.32 29.83 -4.00
CA GLY A 36 -3.72 31.12 -3.61
C GLY A 36 -2.23 31.07 -3.30
N LEU A 37 -1.53 30.05 -3.80
CA LEU A 37 -0.11 29.79 -3.54
C LEU A 37 0.75 30.03 -4.78
N THR A 38 2.03 30.31 -4.56
CA THR A 38 2.97 30.57 -5.65
C THR A 38 3.66 29.29 -6.14
N GLN A 39 4.30 29.35 -7.30
CA GLN A 39 5.17 28.27 -7.75
C GLN A 39 6.35 28.02 -6.80
N VAL A 40 6.83 29.06 -6.10
CA VAL A 40 7.87 28.93 -5.09
C VAL A 40 7.36 28.11 -3.89
N ASP A 41 6.11 28.34 -3.47
CA ASP A 41 5.48 27.56 -2.41
C ASP A 41 5.32 26.09 -2.80
N LEU A 42 4.89 25.84 -4.03
CA LEU A 42 4.78 24.49 -4.60
C LEU A 42 6.14 23.77 -4.61
N LEU A 43 7.19 24.40 -5.14
CA LEU A 43 8.54 23.81 -5.19
C LEU A 43 9.14 23.59 -3.80
N ARG A 44 8.81 24.46 -2.84
CA ARG A 44 9.20 24.28 -1.44
C ARG A 44 8.47 23.10 -0.80
N ALA A 45 7.20 22.89 -1.16
CA ALA A 45 6.37 21.80 -0.63
C ALA A 45 6.70 20.43 -1.25
N PHE A 46 6.93 20.41 -2.56
CA PHE A 46 7.07 19.20 -3.39
C PHE A 46 8.15 19.40 -4.46
N PRO A 47 9.45 19.39 -4.09
CA PRO A 47 10.55 19.61 -5.04
C PRO A 47 10.63 18.54 -6.13
N GLY A 48 10.18 17.31 -5.86
CA GLY A 48 10.04 16.22 -6.83
C GLY A 48 8.71 16.23 -7.60
N GLY A 49 7.94 17.31 -7.52
CA GLY A 49 6.69 17.50 -8.27
C GLY A 49 5.64 16.44 -7.93
N ALA A 50 4.99 15.92 -8.97
CA ALA A 50 3.85 15.01 -8.84
C ALA A 50 4.16 13.74 -8.02
N ILE A 51 5.39 13.22 -8.10
CA ILE A 51 5.79 12.02 -7.35
C ILE A 51 5.84 12.30 -5.85
N ASP A 52 6.31 13.48 -5.44
CA ASP A 52 6.34 13.87 -4.03
C ASP A 52 4.93 14.09 -3.49
N VAL A 53 4.03 14.67 -4.28
CA VAL A 53 2.61 14.82 -3.92
C VAL A 53 1.96 13.45 -3.73
N LEU A 54 2.14 12.53 -4.68
CA LEU A 54 1.66 11.15 -4.59
C LEU A 54 2.19 10.44 -3.35
N ALA A 55 3.49 10.57 -3.07
CA ALA A 55 4.12 9.97 -1.90
C ALA A 55 3.62 10.59 -0.58
N TYR A 56 3.34 11.89 -0.56
CA TYR A 56 2.73 12.57 0.58
C TYR A 56 1.30 12.09 0.82
N TRP A 57 0.47 12.06 -0.21
CA TRP A 57 -0.91 11.59 -0.14
C TRP A 57 -1.00 10.11 0.25
N ASN A 58 -0.17 9.25 -0.36
CA ASN A 58 -0.09 7.83 -0.03
C ASN A 58 0.19 7.60 1.46
N ARG A 59 1.11 8.37 2.05
CA ARG A 59 1.40 8.35 3.50
C ARG A 59 0.26 8.89 4.35
N ALA A 60 -0.48 9.90 3.89
CA ALA A 60 -1.66 10.41 4.59
C ALA A 60 -2.77 9.36 4.66
N LEU A 61 -3.03 8.67 3.55
CA LEU A 61 -3.94 7.54 3.50
C LEU A 61 -3.45 6.36 4.37
N ASP A 62 -2.14 6.13 4.47
CA ASP A 62 -1.57 5.06 5.33
C ASP A 62 -1.83 5.37 6.80
N ARG A 63 -1.64 6.64 7.19
CA ARG A 63 -1.92 7.11 8.55
C ARG A 63 -3.40 6.94 8.90
N SER A 64 -4.32 7.36 8.04
CA SER A 64 -5.76 7.18 8.25
C SER A 64 -6.13 5.72 8.52
N ALA A 65 -5.56 4.78 7.76
CA ALA A 65 -5.79 3.35 7.97
C ALA A 65 -5.17 2.84 9.27
N ALA A 66 -3.95 3.27 9.60
CA ALA A 66 -3.28 2.91 10.84
C ALA A 66 -4.03 3.44 12.08
N ASP A 67 -4.54 4.66 12.01
CA ASP A 67 -5.31 5.31 13.08
C ASP A 67 -6.63 4.56 13.33
N ALA A 68 -7.33 4.15 12.27
CA ALA A 68 -8.55 3.34 12.39
C ALA A 68 -8.27 1.96 13.03
N ILE A 69 -7.16 1.32 12.67
CA ILE A 69 -6.73 0.07 13.31
C ILE A 69 -6.40 0.29 14.79
N ALA A 70 -5.67 1.36 15.10
CA ALA A 70 -5.27 1.68 16.48
C ALA A 70 -6.47 2.00 17.37
N ALA A 71 -7.52 2.61 16.80
CA ALA A 71 -8.78 2.89 17.48
C ALA A 71 -9.63 1.63 17.73
N SER A 72 -9.27 0.48 17.16
CA SER A 72 -10.03 -0.79 17.26
C SER A 72 -9.15 -1.92 17.85
N PRO A 73 -8.58 -1.76 19.07
CA PRO A 73 -7.62 -2.70 19.63
C PRO A 73 -8.18 -4.10 19.90
N GLU A 74 -9.48 -4.23 20.12
CA GLU A 74 -10.21 -5.47 20.39
C GLU A 74 -10.33 -6.41 19.18
N LEU A 75 -10.21 -5.87 17.96
CA LEU A 75 -10.30 -6.65 16.74
C LEU A 75 -9.15 -7.64 16.59
N LYS A 76 -9.43 -8.82 16.03
CA LYS A 76 -8.40 -9.78 15.66
C LYS A 76 -7.57 -9.23 14.50
N VAL A 77 -6.34 -9.72 14.35
CA VAL A 77 -5.41 -9.27 13.30
C VAL A 77 -6.03 -9.27 11.90
N ARG A 78 -6.81 -10.31 11.56
CA ARG A 78 -7.52 -10.39 10.27
C ARG A 78 -8.49 -9.21 10.07
N GLU A 79 -9.29 -8.92 11.10
CA GLU A 79 -10.30 -7.87 11.08
C GLU A 79 -9.62 -6.50 11.02
N LYS A 80 -8.54 -6.30 11.76
CA LYS A 80 -7.70 -5.09 11.69
C LYS A 80 -7.14 -4.83 10.29
N ILE A 81 -6.56 -5.86 9.65
CA ILE A 81 -6.03 -5.70 8.29
C ILE A 81 -7.15 -5.38 7.29
N THR A 82 -8.31 -6.04 7.42
CA THR A 82 -9.47 -5.79 6.56
C THR A 82 -9.97 -4.35 6.75
N LEU A 83 -10.13 -3.90 7.99
CA LEU A 83 -10.48 -2.53 8.36
C LEU A 83 -9.50 -1.54 7.73
N GLY A 84 -8.19 -1.71 7.94
CA GLY A 84 -7.19 -0.78 7.41
C GLY A 84 -7.18 -0.67 5.89
N VAL A 85 -7.30 -1.79 5.17
CA VAL A 85 -7.40 -1.76 3.69
C VAL A 85 -8.67 -1.04 3.25
N ARG A 86 -9.80 -1.31 3.90
CA ARG A 86 -11.08 -0.67 3.59
C ARG A 86 -11.04 0.84 3.88
N THR A 87 -10.66 1.25 5.08
CA THR A 87 -10.55 2.67 5.48
C THR A 87 -9.63 3.44 4.53
N ARG A 88 -8.51 2.83 4.14
CA ARG A 88 -7.60 3.42 3.15
C ARG A 88 -8.29 3.75 1.83
N LEU A 89 -9.05 2.79 1.29
CA LEU A 89 -9.74 2.95 0.00
C LEU A 89 -10.91 3.92 0.11
N GLU A 90 -11.67 3.87 1.21
CA GLU A 90 -12.74 4.83 1.51
C GLU A 90 -12.19 6.26 1.60
N ALA A 91 -11.05 6.47 2.27
CA ALA A 91 -10.39 7.77 2.36
C ALA A 91 -9.90 8.30 0.99
N ALA A 92 -9.63 7.40 0.03
CA ALA A 92 -9.23 7.77 -1.33
C ALA A 92 -10.43 7.92 -2.28
N ALA A 93 -11.64 7.50 -1.89
CA ALA A 93 -12.81 7.46 -2.74
C ALA A 93 -13.22 8.79 -3.38
N PRO A 94 -13.13 9.95 -2.69
CA PRO A 94 -13.41 11.24 -3.32
C PRO A 94 -12.50 11.55 -4.53
N HIS A 95 -11.33 10.91 -4.61
CA HIS A 95 -10.32 11.15 -5.65
C HIS A 95 -9.95 9.86 -6.40
N LYS A 96 -10.94 8.99 -6.66
CA LYS A 96 -10.77 7.68 -7.32
C LYS A 96 -10.00 7.77 -8.65
N GLU A 97 -10.29 8.78 -9.47
CA GLU A 97 -9.59 8.99 -10.74
C GLU A 97 -8.12 9.43 -10.53
N ALA A 98 -7.82 10.22 -9.49
CA ALA A 98 -6.46 10.57 -9.14
C ALA A 98 -5.64 9.33 -8.71
N VAL A 99 -6.28 8.38 -8.03
CA VAL A 99 -5.68 7.05 -7.73
C VAL A 99 -5.38 6.30 -9.01
N ARG A 100 -6.33 6.21 -9.95
CA ARG A 100 -6.16 5.50 -11.24
C ARG A 100 -4.99 6.07 -12.03
N ARG A 101 -4.93 7.40 -12.20
CA ARG A 101 -3.84 8.09 -12.89
C ARG A 101 -2.52 7.96 -12.15
N GLY A 102 -2.54 7.99 -10.82
CA GLY A 102 -1.35 7.83 -9.98
C GLY A 102 -0.75 6.44 -10.11
N LEU A 103 -1.59 5.40 -10.17
CA LEU A 103 -1.15 4.03 -10.41
C LEU A 103 -0.49 3.90 -11.79
N GLY A 104 -1.06 4.52 -12.82
CA GLY A 104 -0.46 4.57 -14.16
C GLY A 104 0.93 5.23 -14.16
N LEU A 105 1.06 6.38 -13.49
CA LEU A 105 2.35 7.07 -13.37
C LEU A 105 3.40 6.21 -12.64
N LEU A 106 3.01 5.60 -11.51
CA LEU A 106 3.91 4.76 -10.71
C LEU A 106 4.28 3.44 -11.41
N ALA A 107 3.51 3.00 -12.40
CA ALA A 107 3.81 1.81 -13.20
C ALA A 107 4.89 2.05 -14.27
N LEU A 108 5.20 3.32 -14.61
CA LEU A 108 6.26 3.63 -15.57
C LEU A 108 7.63 3.19 -15.02
N PRO A 109 8.56 2.68 -15.86
CA PRO A 109 9.86 2.18 -15.40
C PRO A 109 10.66 3.17 -14.54
N GLY A 110 10.59 4.47 -14.86
CA GLY A 110 11.25 5.53 -14.10
C GLY A 110 10.69 5.77 -12.70
N HIS A 111 9.48 5.29 -12.43
CA HIS A 111 8.78 5.46 -11.14
C HIS A 111 8.44 4.14 -10.45
N ALA A 112 8.62 3.00 -11.11
CA ALA A 112 8.30 1.67 -10.60
C ALA A 112 8.97 1.38 -9.24
N ALA A 113 10.23 1.79 -9.06
CA ALA A 113 10.93 1.64 -7.78
C ALA A 113 10.27 2.47 -6.66
N THR A 114 9.78 3.68 -6.98
CA THR A 114 9.03 4.49 -6.02
C THR A 114 7.67 3.88 -5.72
N GLY A 115 6.95 3.40 -6.73
CA GLY A 115 5.68 2.69 -6.53
C GLY A 115 5.83 1.47 -5.62
N ALA A 116 6.86 0.65 -5.85
CA ALA A 116 7.17 -0.51 -5.02
C ALA A 116 7.50 -0.11 -3.57
N ARG A 117 8.28 0.97 -3.36
CA ARG A 117 8.59 1.48 -2.02
C ARG A 117 7.35 1.98 -1.28
N LEU A 118 6.48 2.71 -1.97
CA LEU A 118 5.21 3.20 -1.39
C LEU A 118 4.31 2.03 -0.99
N LEU A 119 4.15 1.05 -1.88
CA LEU A 119 3.38 -0.16 -1.59
C LEU A 119 3.94 -0.92 -0.37
N ALA A 120 5.25 -1.14 -0.33
CA ALA A 120 5.90 -1.77 0.82
C ALA A 120 5.70 -0.95 2.12
N GLY A 121 5.75 0.38 2.03
CA GLY A 121 5.41 1.30 3.11
C GLY A 121 3.99 1.12 3.62
N THR A 122 2.99 1.08 2.73
CA THR A 122 1.59 0.81 3.09
C THR A 122 1.46 -0.54 3.79
N MET A 123 2.08 -1.61 3.28
CA MET A 123 2.02 -2.93 3.92
C MET A 123 2.63 -2.90 5.32
N ASN A 124 3.75 -2.19 5.48
CA ASN A 124 4.40 -2.02 6.78
C ASN A 124 3.49 -1.29 7.76
N ALA A 125 2.87 -0.18 7.34
CA ALA A 125 1.97 0.61 8.18
C ALA A 125 0.78 -0.22 8.69
N LEU A 126 0.12 -0.95 7.79
CA LEU A 126 -1.03 -1.80 8.14
C LEU A 126 -0.65 -2.92 9.10
N TRP A 127 0.42 -3.68 8.80
CA TRP A 127 0.87 -4.78 9.67
C TRP A 127 1.35 -4.27 11.03
N TYR A 128 2.08 -3.15 11.06
CA TYR A 128 2.56 -2.57 12.30
C TYR A 128 1.41 -2.09 13.20
N ALA A 129 0.42 -1.41 12.62
CA ALA A 129 -0.79 -0.99 13.33
C ALA A 129 -1.61 -2.20 13.82
N ALA A 130 -1.66 -3.28 13.05
CA ALA A 130 -2.34 -4.52 13.43
C ALA A 130 -1.62 -5.31 14.56
N GLY A 131 -0.46 -4.84 15.03
CA GLY A 131 0.31 -5.43 16.12
C GLY A 131 1.34 -6.48 15.70
N ASP A 132 1.62 -6.63 14.39
CA ASP A 132 2.69 -7.52 13.93
C ASP A 132 4.06 -6.91 14.31
N ARG A 133 4.87 -7.72 14.99
CA ARG A 133 6.26 -7.41 15.39
C ARG A 133 7.24 -8.47 14.88
N ALA A 134 6.79 -9.39 14.02
CA ALA A 134 7.64 -10.41 13.45
C ALA A 134 8.78 -9.76 12.65
N THR A 135 10.01 -10.27 12.79
CA THR A 135 11.20 -9.79 12.05
C THR A 135 11.84 -10.89 11.20
N ASP A 136 11.23 -12.06 11.17
CA ASP A 136 11.71 -13.29 10.53
C ASP A 136 11.14 -13.47 9.12
N PHE A 137 11.33 -14.64 8.50
CA PHE A 137 10.80 -14.95 7.16
C PHE A 137 9.26 -14.79 7.05
N ASN A 138 8.54 -14.85 8.18
CA ASN A 138 7.12 -14.56 8.26
C ASN A 138 6.82 -13.09 7.87
N TYR A 139 7.74 -12.16 8.19
CA TYR A 139 7.67 -10.74 7.83
C TYR A 139 7.49 -10.52 6.33
N TYR A 140 8.38 -11.10 5.52
CA TYR A 140 8.38 -10.93 4.06
C TYR A 140 7.17 -11.63 3.42
N THR A 141 6.86 -12.85 3.86
CA THR A 141 5.72 -13.61 3.33
C THR A 141 4.39 -12.87 3.58
N LYS A 142 4.17 -12.38 4.81
CA LYS A 142 2.95 -11.64 5.20
C LYS A 142 2.77 -10.38 4.36
N ARG A 143 3.84 -9.62 4.14
CA ARG A 143 3.81 -8.37 3.38
C ARG A 143 3.62 -8.61 1.89
N GLY A 144 4.27 -9.62 1.32
CA GLY A 144 4.07 -10.00 -0.09
C GLY A 144 2.63 -10.46 -0.35
N LEU A 145 2.08 -11.30 0.53
CA LEU A 145 0.68 -11.76 0.41
C LEU A 145 -0.30 -10.60 0.54
N LEU A 146 -0.12 -9.72 1.54
CA LEU A 146 -1.00 -8.56 1.70
C LEU A 146 -0.88 -7.59 0.53
N ALA A 147 0.33 -7.40 -0.04
CA ALA A 147 0.52 -6.55 -1.22
C ALA A 147 -0.27 -7.07 -2.41
N GLY A 148 -0.25 -8.39 -2.65
CA GLY A 148 -1.07 -9.02 -3.69
C GLY A 148 -2.56 -8.83 -3.46
N VAL A 149 -3.05 -9.06 -2.23
CA VAL A 149 -4.45 -8.82 -1.87
C VAL A 149 -4.84 -7.35 -2.06
N TYR A 150 -4.00 -6.43 -1.59
CA TYR A 150 -4.24 -5.00 -1.68
C TYR A 150 -4.32 -4.53 -3.13
N LEU A 151 -3.33 -4.87 -3.97
CA LEU A 151 -3.33 -4.47 -5.38
C LEU A 151 -4.53 -5.05 -6.14
N ALA A 152 -4.86 -6.32 -5.91
CA ALA A 152 -6.04 -6.93 -6.53
C ALA A 152 -7.34 -6.24 -6.10
N THR A 153 -7.45 -5.89 -4.80
CA THR A 153 -8.63 -5.18 -4.27
C THR A 153 -8.68 -3.75 -4.79
N LEU A 154 -7.56 -3.05 -4.87
CA LEU A 154 -7.45 -1.70 -5.42
C LEU A 154 -7.90 -1.66 -6.88
N LEU A 155 -7.41 -2.59 -7.71
CA LEU A 155 -7.82 -2.67 -9.12
C LEU A 155 -9.30 -3.01 -9.25
N TYR A 156 -9.82 -3.95 -8.47
CA TYR A 156 -11.24 -4.28 -8.45
C TYR A 156 -12.07 -3.04 -8.04
N TRP A 157 -11.65 -2.37 -6.98
CA TRP A 157 -12.30 -1.17 -6.46
C TRP A 157 -12.36 -0.04 -7.48
N LEU A 158 -11.28 0.17 -8.25
CA LEU A 158 -11.24 1.21 -9.28
C LEU A 158 -12.39 1.06 -10.29
N ASP A 159 -12.77 -0.16 -10.62
CA ASP A 159 -13.83 -0.47 -11.61
C ASP A 159 -15.18 -0.85 -10.97
N ASP A 160 -15.30 -0.76 -9.63
CA ASP A 160 -16.53 -1.10 -8.91
C ASP A 160 -17.51 0.08 -8.85
N ASP A 161 -18.69 -0.12 -9.44
CA ASP A 161 -19.82 0.82 -9.47
C ASP A 161 -20.96 0.41 -8.51
N SER A 162 -20.77 -0.62 -7.68
CA SER A 162 -21.76 -1.02 -6.67
C SER A 162 -21.91 0.04 -5.58
N GLU A 163 -23.12 0.12 -5.01
CA GLU A 163 -23.42 1.07 -3.94
C GLU A 163 -22.46 0.89 -2.75
N GLY A 164 -21.79 1.98 -2.36
CA GLY A 164 -20.80 1.98 -1.29
C GLY A 164 -19.62 1.02 -1.51
N SER A 165 -19.35 0.61 -2.77
CA SER A 165 -18.32 -0.39 -3.12
C SER A 165 -18.55 -1.77 -2.45
N ALA A 166 -19.81 -2.17 -2.25
CA ALA A 166 -20.17 -3.43 -1.62
C ALA A 166 -19.51 -4.66 -2.27
N ALA A 167 -19.38 -4.68 -3.60
CA ALA A 167 -18.73 -5.76 -4.33
C ALA A 167 -17.23 -5.84 -4.01
N THR A 168 -16.54 -4.69 -3.91
CA THR A 168 -15.15 -4.60 -3.46
C THR A 168 -14.96 -5.18 -2.06
N TRP A 169 -15.83 -4.86 -1.12
CA TRP A 169 -15.69 -5.33 0.26
C TRP A 169 -15.87 -6.85 0.37
N ALA A 170 -16.85 -7.41 -0.35
CA ALA A 170 -17.01 -8.86 -0.46
C ALA A 170 -15.78 -9.53 -1.11
N PHE A 171 -15.19 -8.89 -2.13
CA PHE A 171 -13.96 -9.37 -2.76
C PHE A 171 -12.78 -9.35 -1.79
N LEU A 172 -12.58 -8.25 -1.05
CA LEU A 172 -11.52 -8.11 -0.06
C LEU A 172 -11.62 -9.18 1.03
N ASP A 173 -12.81 -9.40 1.60
CA ASP A 173 -13.02 -10.40 2.64
C ASP A 173 -12.64 -11.81 2.18
N LYS A 174 -13.00 -12.16 0.94
CA LYS A 174 -12.62 -13.42 0.32
C LYS A 174 -11.10 -13.53 0.14
N ARG A 175 -10.44 -12.49 -0.35
CA ARG A 175 -8.98 -12.48 -0.57
C ARG A 175 -8.18 -12.54 0.72
N ILE A 176 -8.62 -11.87 1.77
CA ILE A 176 -8.01 -11.97 3.09
C ILE A 176 -8.21 -13.39 3.67
N ALA A 177 -9.39 -13.98 3.51
CA ALA A 177 -9.64 -15.36 3.95
C ALA A 177 -8.73 -16.36 3.22
N ASP A 178 -8.55 -16.21 1.90
CA ASP A 178 -7.66 -17.04 1.10
C ASP A 178 -6.19 -16.86 1.53
N ALA A 179 -5.75 -15.61 1.73
CA ALA A 179 -4.39 -15.31 2.17
C ALA A 179 -4.03 -15.92 3.53
N MET A 180 -4.99 -16.04 4.45
CA MET A 180 -4.78 -16.71 5.73
C MET A 180 -4.67 -18.23 5.63
N ARG A 181 -5.12 -18.83 4.51
CA ARG A 181 -5.01 -20.27 4.21
C ARG A 181 -3.74 -20.63 3.42
N LEU A 182 -3.05 -19.64 2.83
CA LEU A 182 -1.82 -19.87 2.05
C LEU A 182 -0.58 -20.26 2.88
N PRO A 183 -0.37 -19.80 4.14
CA PRO A 183 0.76 -20.22 4.96
C PRO A 183 0.87 -21.74 5.15
N THR A 184 -0.24 -22.48 5.08
CA THR A 184 -0.26 -23.94 5.17
C THR A 184 0.12 -24.63 3.85
N LEU A 185 0.01 -23.96 2.71
CA LEU A 185 0.29 -24.54 1.38
C LEU A 185 1.76 -24.42 0.96
N VAL A 186 2.47 -23.38 1.41
CA VAL A 186 3.92 -23.21 1.13
C VAL A 186 4.82 -23.88 2.18
N ALA A 187 4.25 -24.38 3.29
CA ALA A 187 4.96 -25.13 4.32
C ALA A 187 5.76 -26.35 3.79
N PRO A 188 5.24 -27.19 2.89
CA PRO A 188 6.01 -28.30 2.30
C PRO A 188 7.13 -27.83 1.35
N LEU A 189 6.95 -26.72 0.62
CA LEU A 189 8.01 -26.11 -0.21
C LEU A 189 9.16 -25.56 0.64
N ARG A 190 8.88 -25.05 1.85
CA ARG A 190 9.89 -24.62 2.83
C ARG A 190 10.78 -25.78 3.29
N ALA A 191 10.25 -26.99 3.42
CA ALA A 191 11.05 -28.18 3.76
C ALA A 191 11.98 -28.55 2.60
N GLY A 192 11.46 -28.58 1.37
CA GLY A 192 12.23 -28.97 0.17
C GLY A 192 13.43 -28.07 -0.14
N VAL A 193 13.31 -26.75 0.05
CA VAL A 193 14.43 -25.81 -0.18
C VAL A 193 15.56 -25.99 0.82
N LYS A 194 15.26 -26.30 2.08
CA LYS A 194 16.29 -26.59 3.11
C LYS A 194 17.04 -27.90 2.79
N THR A 195 16.32 -28.89 2.23
CA THR A 195 16.89 -30.17 1.79
C THR A 195 17.77 -30.03 0.54
N LEU A 196 17.47 -29.06 -0.33
CA LEU A 196 18.21 -28.77 -1.57
C LEU A 196 19.48 -27.94 -1.32
N LEU A 197 19.44 -27.03 -0.35
CA LEU A 197 20.58 -26.17 0.04
C LEU A 197 21.52 -26.84 1.05
N THR A 198 21.20 -28.04 1.54
CA THR A 198 22.14 -28.84 2.34
C THR A 198 23.05 -29.61 1.38
N PRO A 199 24.36 -29.32 1.37
CA PRO A 199 25.28 -30.05 0.52
C PRO A 199 25.25 -31.55 0.83
N PRO A 200 25.36 -32.44 -0.17
CA PRO A 200 25.19 -33.88 0.01
C PRO A 200 26.18 -34.49 1.02
N PHE A 201 27.33 -33.87 1.24
CA PHE A 201 28.36 -34.31 2.20
C PHE A 201 28.06 -34.00 3.67
N LEU A 202 27.06 -33.16 3.97
CA LEU A 202 26.57 -32.89 5.34
C LEU A 202 25.41 -33.82 5.74
N ARG A 203 24.94 -34.69 4.85
CA ARG A 203 24.03 -35.80 5.17
C ARG A 203 24.85 -36.92 5.82
N ARG A 204 25.05 -36.84 7.14
CA ARG A 204 25.78 -37.86 7.92
C ARG A 204 25.31 -39.28 7.57
N GLN A 205 26.25 -40.13 7.17
CA GLN A 205 26.13 -41.58 7.26
C GLN A 205 25.92 -41.94 8.75
N ALA A 206 24.81 -42.60 9.07
CA ALA A 206 24.71 -43.33 10.32
C ALA A 206 25.71 -44.51 10.25
N PRO A 207 26.54 -44.76 11.29
CA PRO A 207 27.34 -45.96 11.32
C PRO A 207 26.40 -47.18 11.36
N GLY A 208 26.58 -48.10 10.42
CA GLY A 208 25.88 -49.38 10.40
C GLY A 208 26.24 -50.21 11.64
N PRO A 209 25.34 -51.08 12.11
CA PRO A 209 25.58 -51.86 13.31
C PRO A 209 26.64 -52.93 13.03
N VAL A 210 27.60 -53.06 13.95
CA VAL A 210 28.37 -54.30 14.18
C VAL A 210 28.22 -54.65 15.64
#